data_AF-A0A4P7F5A0-F1
#
_entry.id   AF-A0A4P7F5A0-F1
#
_cell.length_a   1.000
_cell.length_b   1.000
_cell.length_c   1.000
_cell.angle_alpha   90.00
_cell.angle_beta   90.00
_cell.angle_gamma   90.00
#
_symmetry.space_group_name_H-M   'P 1'
#
loop_
_entity.id
_entity.type
_entity.pdbx_description
1 polymer ?
#
loop_
_entity_poly.entity_id
_entity_poly.type
_entity_poly.pdbx_seq_one_letter_code
_entity_poly.pdbx_strand_id
1 'polypeptide(L)'
;MARSQTAYLLRNDVPARETLQKVIDGLKFKLTLDDSYVPFQTSGYLPCTLDGEDAGFDIRFQAVDASGLSSALQSRIGERNAAIAFRWSGDVREEASAAIVCAALAAGSGALVHDPDGDAIYGAEQLIDKARKTAAAL
;
A
#
# COMPACT_ATOMS: atom_id res chain seq x y z
N MET A 1 19.04 0.48 1.28
CA MET A 1 18.34 -0.14 2.42
C MET A 1 16.92 -0.41 1.98
N ALA A 2 16.32 -1.54 2.36
CA ALA A 2 14.93 -1.81 2.03
C ALA A 2 14.04 -0.81 2.78
N ARG A 3 13.15 -0.14 2.05
CA ARG A 3 12.13 0.74 2.62
C ARG A 3 10.88 -0.06 2.90
N SER A 4 10.06 0.41 3.84
CA SER A 4 8.81 -0.26 4.16
C SER A 4 7.74 0.71 4.61
N GLN A 5 6.49 0.39 4.31
CA GLN A 5 5.32 1.08 4.82
C GLN A 5 4.25 0.06 5.21
N THR A 6 3.36 0.43 6.13
CA THR A 6 2.26 -0.45 6.55
C THR A 6 0.92 0.25 6.37
N ALA A 7 0.06 -0.27 5.51
CA ALA A 7 -1.32 0.18 5.39
C ALA A 7 -2.20 -0.52 6.43
N TYR A 8 -2.88 0.25 7.25
CA TYR A 8 -3.88 -0.23 8.19
C TYR A 8 -5.28 0.03 7.62
N LEU A 9 -6.16 -0.97 7.69
CA LEU A 9 -7.55 -0.88 7.28
C LEU A 9 -8.40 -1.94 7.99
N LEU A 10 -9.72 -1.90 7.81
CA LEU A 10 -10.59 -2.97 8.27
C LEU A 10 -10.38 -4.21 7.40
N ARG A 11 -10.33 -5.38 8.02
CA ARG A 11 -10.15 -6.67 7.35
C ARG A 11 -11.19 -6.91 6.25
N ASN A 12 -12.43 -6.49 6.49
CA ASN A 12 -13.53 -6.63 5.54
C ASN A 12 -13.48 -5.62 4.39
N ASP A 13 -12.70 -4.55 4.54
CA ASP A 13 -12.53 -3.50 3.53
C ASP A 13 -11.26 -3.70 2.69
N VAL A 14 -10.51 -4.79 2.91
CA VAL A 14 -9.37 -5.15 2.06
C VAL A 14 -9.92 -5.51 0.67
N PRO A 15 -9.62 -4.69 -0.36
CA PRO A 15 -10.24 -4.87 -1.67
C PRO A 15 -9.66 -6.10 -2.37
N ALA A 16 -10.47 -6.80 -3.16
CA ALA A 16 -9.98 -7.75 -4.14
C ALA A 16 -9.22 -7.02 -5.27
N ARG A 17 -8.42 -7.76 -6.06
CA ARG A 17 -7.61 -7.19 -7.16
C ARG A 17 -8.44 -6.29 -8.07
N GLU A 18 -9.60 -6.76 -8.53
CA GLU A 18 -10.44 -6.01 -9.47
C GLU A 18 -10.90 -4.67 -8.90
N THR A 19 -11.29 -4.64 -7.63
CA THR A 19 -11.70 -3.41 -6.95
C THR A 19 -10.51 -2.47 -6.78
N LEU A 20 -9.35 -3.01 -6.38
CA LEU A 20 -8.14 -2.22 -6.20
C LEU A 20 -7.65 -1.63 -7.54
N GLN A 21 -7.66 -2.43 -8.61
CA GLN A 21 -7.32 -2.01 -9.96
C GLN A 21 -8.24 -0.88 -10.44
N LYS A 22 -9.57 -1.00 -10.23
CA LYS A 22 -10.52 0.07 -10.57
C LYS A 22 -10.21 1.39 -9.86
N VAL A 23 -9.76 1.34 -8.60
CA VAL A 23 -9.36 2.55 -7.87
C VAL A 23 -8.07 3.12 -8.44
N ILE A 24 -7.08 2.30 -8.75
CA ILE A 24 -5.83 2.72 -9.40
C ILE A 24 -6.11 3.41 -10.74
N ASP A 25 -6.96 2.80 -11.57
CA ASP A 25 -7.39 3.35 -12.86
C ASP A 25 -8.17 4.66 -12.68
N GLY A 26 -9.02 4.73 -11.66
CA GLY A 26 -9.77 5.93 -11.27
C GLY A 26 -8.87 7.08 -10.85
N LEU A 27 -7.76 6.78 -10.18
CA LEU A 27 -6.72 7.74 -9.80
C LEU A 27 -5.80 8.13 -10.98
N LYS A 28 -6.00 7.54 -12.15
CA LYS A 28 -5.24 7.78 -13.39
C LYS A 28 -3.77 7.38 -13.29
N PHE A 29 -3.46 6.37 -12.49
CA PHE A 29 -2.14 5.74 -12.50
C PHE A 29 -2.12 4.61 -13.54
N LYS A 30 -1.03 4.52 -14.31
CA LYS A 30 -0.82 3.44 -15.27
C LYS A 30 -0.12 2.26 -14.61
N LEU A 31 -0.70 1.76 -13.51
CA LEU A 31 -0.20 0.58 -12.82
C LEU A 31 -1.20 -0.55 -12.98
N THR A 32 -0.73 -1.72 -13.38
CA THR A 32 -1.53 -2.95 -13.47
C THR A 32 -1.01 -3.95 -12.46
N LEU A 33 -1.84 -4.36 -11.51
CA LEU A 33 -1.51 -5.41 -10.55
C LEU A 33 -1.54 -6.78 -11.22
N ASP A 34 -0.65 -7.68 -10.84
CA ASP A 34 -0.68 -9.07 -11.31
C ASP A 34 -1.91 -9.85 -10.81
N ASP A 35 -2.29 -10.87 -11.58
CA ASP A 35 -3.41 -11.78 -11.31
C ASP A 35 -3.22 -12.59 -10.01
N SER A 36 -1.99 -12.71 -9.51
CA SER A 36 -1.67 -13.38 -8.25
C SER A 36 -2.05 -12.59 -7.00
N TYR A 37 -2.54 -11.34 -7.12
CA TYR A 37 -3.05 -10.60 -5.96
C TYR A 37 -4.36 -11.22 -5.45
N VAL A 38 -4.28 -11.82 -4.26
CA VAL A 38 -5.40 -12.36 -3.52
C VAL A 38 -5.24 -11.94 -2.04
N PRO A 39 -6.18 -11.13 -1.51
CA PRO A 39 -6.12 -10.68 -0.11
C PRO A 39 -5.88 -11.83 0.87
N PHE A 40 -4.91 -11.65 1.78
CA PHE A 40 -4.52 -12.63 2.81
C PHE A 40 -3.93 -13.96 2.31
N GLN A 41 -3.84 -14.21 1.00
CA GLN A 41 -3.17 -15.38 0.44
C GLN A 41 -1.84 -15.01 -0.20
N THR A 42 -1.75 -13.85 -0.84
CA THR A 42 -0.49 -13.34 -1.39
C THR A 42 0.46 -12.95 -0.27
N SER A 43 1.69 -13.43 -0.35
CA SER A 43 2.77 -13.03 0.55
C SER A 43 4.10 -13.09 -0.20
N GLY A 44 4.91 -12.06 -0.06
CA GLY A 44 6.19 -11.93 -0.76
C GLY A 44 6.09 -10.95 -1.93
N TYR A 45 6.96 -11.13 -2.92
CA TYR A 45 7.02 -10.28 -4.10
C TYR A 45 5.75 -10.38 -4.95
N LEU A 46 5.07 -9.25 -5.15
CA LEU A 46 3.95 -9.09 -6.07
C LEU A 46 4.43 -8.34 -7.30
N PRO A 47 4.52 -9.00 -8.47
CA PRO A 47 4.83 -8.33 -9.71
C PRO A 47 3.69 -7.38 -10.13
N CYS A 48 4.03 -6.34 -10.86
CA CYS A 48 3.08 -5.41 -11.46
C CYS A 48 3.69 -4.74 -12.69
N THR A 49 2.85 -4.13 -13.51
CA THR A 49 3.30 -3.38 -14.68
C THR A 49 3.06 -1.89 -14.47
N LEU A 50 4.12 -1.08 -14.47
CA LEU A 50 4.05 0.37 -14.31
C LEU A 50 4.47 1.06 -15.61
N ASP A 51 3.56 1.84 -16.19
CA ASP A 51 3.73 2.50 -17.50
C ASP A 51 4.14 1.54 -18.65
N GLY A 52 3.81 0.26 -18.54
CA GLY A 52 4.19 -0.77 -19.51
C GLY A 52 5.55 -1.44 -19.22
N GLU A 53 6.26 -1.00 -18.18
CA GLU A 53 7.49 -1.65 -17.71
C GLU A 53 7.22 -2.63 -16.56
N ASP A 54 8.10 -3.63 -16.45
CA ASP A 54 8.09 -4.58 -15.33
C ASP A 54 8.53 -3.89 -14.03
N ALA A 55 7.76 -4.12 -12.98
CA ALA A 55 7.99 -3.62 -11.65
C ALA A 55 7.41 -4.60 -10.61
N GLY A 56 7.54 -4.26 -9.33
CA GLY A 56 6.90 -5.03 -8.28
C GLY A 56 7.24 -4.49 -6.91
N PHE A 57 6.67 -5.12 -5.89
CA PHE A 57 6.96 -4.80 -4.50
C PHE A 57 6.61 -5.99 -3.62
N ASP A 58 7.24 -6.08 -2.47
CA ASP A 58 6.91 -7.10 -1.48
C ASP A 58 5.67 -6.69 -0.71
N ILE A 59 4.70 -7.60 -0.61
CA ILE A 59 3.45 -7.42 0.14
C ILE A 59 3.28 -8.53 1.16
N ARG A 60 2.82 -8.16 2.36
CA ARG A 60 2.48 -9.13 3.41
C ARG A 60 1.27 -8.69 4.23
N PHE A 61 0.23 -9.51 4.22
CA PHE A 61 -0.96 -9.29 5.02
C PHE A 61 -0.79 -9.88 6.43
N GLN A 62 -1.23 -9.13 7.43
CA GLN A 62 -1.16 -9.52 8.84
C GLN A 62 -2.41 -9.02 9.56
N ALA A 63 -2.85 -9.75 10.58
CA ALA A 63 -3.82 -9.22 11.54
C ALA A 63 -3.11 -8.19 12.42
N VAL A 64 -3.80 -7.10 12.75
CA VAL A 64 -3.30 -6.16 13.75
C VAL A 64 -3.45 -6.81 15.12
N ASP A 65 -2.33 -7.11 15.77
CA ASP A 65 -2.32 -7.52 17.17
C ASP A 65 -2.16 -6.29 18.06
N ALA A 66 -3.14 -6.02 18.91
CA ALA A 66 -3.15 -4.86 19.80
C ALA A 66 -1.98 -4.88 20.81
N SER A 67 -1.43 -6.06 21.12
CA SER A 67 -0.30 -6.21 22.05
C SER A 67 1.04 -5.88 21.40
N GLY A 68 1.11 -5.91 20.06
CA GLY A 68 2.32 -5.62 19.29
C GLY A 68 2.47 -4.16 18.84
N LEU A 69 1.43 -3.33 19.01
CA LEU A 69 1.46 -1.91 18.62
C LEU A 69 1.69 -1.01 19.83
N SER A 70 2.35 0.13 19.61
CA SER A 70 2.41 1.18 20.62
C SER A 70 1.03 1.79 20.83
N SER A 71 0.70 2.21 22.06
CA SER A 71 -0.59 2.84 22.37
C SER A 71 -0.85 4.10 21.53
N ALA A 72 0.22 4.81 21.13
CA ALA A 72 0.14 5.96 20.23
C ALA A 72 -0.30 5.55 18.82
N LEU A 73 0.29 4.50 18.26
CA LEU A 73 -0.08 4.01 16.93
C LEU A 73 -1.50 3.42 16.95
N GLN A 74 -1.84 2.65 17.99
CA GLN A 74 -3.18 2.07 18.16
C GLN A 74 -4.27 3.17 18.17
N SER A 75 -4.03 4.27 18.90
CA SER A 75 -4.98 5.40 18.94
C SER A 75 -5.16 6.08 17.58
N ARG A 76 -4.13 6.07 16.73
CA ARG A 76 -4.17 6.72 15.40
C ARG A 76 -4.81 5.83 14.34
N ILE A 77 -4.61 4.51 14.39
CA ILE A 77 -5.22 3.57 13.43
C ILE A 77 -6.69 3.26 13.77
N GLY A 78 -7.11 3.47 15.01
CA GLY A 78 -8.49 3.26 15.46
C GLY A 78 -8.89 1.78 15.41
N GLU A 79 -10.06 1.47 14.84
CA GLU A 79 -10.63 0.11 14.78
C GLU A 79 -10.04 -0.78 13.67
N ARG A 80 -9.05 -0.28 12.92
CA ARG A 80 -8.42 -1.00 11.81
C ARG A 80 -7.69 -2.25 12.30
N ASN A 81 -8.16 -3.41 11.88
CA ASN A 81 -7.71 -4.72 12.36
C ASN A 81 -6.92 -5.55 11.34
N ALA A 82 -6.65 -5.00 10.15
CA ALA A 82 -5.76 -5.58 9.16
C ALA A 82 -4.59 -4.64 8.85
N ALA A 83 -3.40 -5.23 8.70
CA ALA A 83 -2.17 -4.55 8.32
C ALA A 83 -1.63 -5.17 7.04
N ILE A 84 -1.25 -4.33 6.08
CA ILE A 84 -0.60 -4.73 4.83
C ILE A 84 0.76 -4.06 4.81
N ALA A 85 1.81 -4.86 5.01
CA ALA A 85 3.18 -4.39 4.94
C ALA A 85 3.64 -4.40 3.49
N PHE A 86 4.17 -3.27 3.04
CA PHE A 86 4.79 -3.05 1.75
C PHE A 86 6.29 -2.89 1.95
N ARG A 87 7.09 -3.53 1.10
CA ARG A 87 8.54 -3.37 1.08
C ARG A 87 9.02 -3.25 -0.36
N TRP A 88 10.06 -2.46 -0.55
CA TRP A 88 10.72 -2.33 -1.83
C TRP A 88 12.21 -2.09 -1.63
N SER A 89 12.97 -2.33 -2.69
CA SER A 89 14.40 -2.08 -2.72
C SER A 89 14.68 -0.60 -2.98
N GLY A 90 15.85 -0.27 -3.53
CA GLY A 90 16.16 1.09 -3.96
C GLY A 90 15.64 1.44 -5.36
N ASP A 91 14.94 0.52 -6.04
CA ASP A 91 14.39 0.76 -7.37
C ASP A 91 13.18 1.72 -7.30
N VAL A 92 13.27 2.80 -8.06
CA VAL A 92 12.27 3.87 -8.12
C VAL A 92 10.91 3.38 -8.62
N ARG A 93 10.86 2.39 -9.51
CA ARG A 93 9.62 1.80 -10.02
C ARG A 93 8.92 0.96 -8.97
N GLU A 94 9.69 0.25 -8.15
CA GLU A 94 9.14 -0.50 -7.01
C GLU A 94 8.56 0.47 -5.96
N GLU A 95 9.26 1.57 -5.67
CA GLU A 95 8.76 2.62 -4.78
C GLU A 95 7.47 3.24 -5.32
N ALA A 96 7.45 3.63 -6.59
CA ALA A 96 6.28 4.22 -7.23
C ALA A 96 5.10 3.24 -7.20
N SER A 97 5.34 1.96 -7.48
CA SER A 97 4.31 0.92 -7.47
C SER A 97 3.70 0.72 -6.08
N ALA A 98 4.55 0.60 -5.05
CA ALA A 98 4.10 0.50 -3.67
C ALA A 98 3.32 1.76 -3.24
N ALA A 99 3.80 2.95 -3.60
CA ALA A 99 3.14 4.22 -3.27
C ALA A 99 1.76 4.35 -3.93
N ILE A 100 1.63 3.97 -5.21
CA ILE A 100 0.35 3.97 -5.94
C ILE A 100 -0.66 3.04 -5.27
N VAL A 101 -0.23 1.83 -4.89
CA VAL A 101 -1.11 0.85 -4.24
C VAL A 101 -1.53 1.32 -2.85
N CYS A 102 -0.61 1.89 -2.06
CA CYS A 102 -0.92 2.55 -0.80
C CYS A 102 -1.96 3.67 -0.98
N ALA A 103 -1.80 4.52 -2.00
CA ALA A 103 -2.75 5.59 -2.30
C ALA A 103 -4.12 5.04 -2.70
N ALA A 104 -4.16 3.96 -3.50
CA ALA A 104 -5.41 3.32 -3.90
C ALA A 104 -6.13 2.67 -2.72
N LEU A 105 -5.43 2.00 -1.81
CA LEU A 105 -6.01 1.46 -0.58
C LEU A 105 -6.58 2.57 0.32
N ALA A 106 -5.86 3.68 0.44
CA ALA A 106 -6.32 4.80 1.22
C ALA A 106 -7.57 5.48 0.61
N ALA A 107 -7.60 5.64 -0.72
CA ALA A 107 -8.72 6.24 -1.44
C ALA A 107 -9.96 5.34 -1.51
N GLY A 108 -9.77 4.03 -1.73
CA GLY A 108 -10.85 3.07 -1.94
C GLY A 108 -11.42 2.48 -0.66
N SER A 109 -10.57 2.28 0.36
CA SER A 109 -10.91 1.55 1.59
C SER A 109 -10.66 2.34 2.86
N GLY A 110 -10.31 3.63 2.76
CA GLY A 110 -10.01 4.47 3.92
C GLY A 110 -8.79 4.01 4.71
N ALA A 111 -7.84 3.32 4.06
CA ALA A 111 -6.61 2.88 4.70
C ALA A 111 -5.75 4.06 5.20
N LEU A 112 -5.06 3.84 6.31
CA LEU A 112 -4.05 4.75 6.85
C LEU A 112 -2.67 4.11 6.71
N VAL A 113 -1.75 4.80 6.06
CA VAL A 113 -0.41 4.24 5.82
C VAL A 113 0.58 4.83 6.81
N HIS A 114 1.17 3.97 7.61
CA HIS A 114 2.25 4.32 8.52
C HIS A 114 3.61 4.13 7.85
N ASP A 115 4.44 5.14 7.99
CA ASP A 115 5.85 5.12 7.59
C ASP A 115 6.71 5.01 8.85
N PRO A 116 7.39 3.86 9.06
CA PRO A 116 8.16 3.62 10.27
C PRO A 116 9.44 4.47 10.34
N ASP A 117 9.97 4.95 9.20
CA ASP A 117 11.19 5.78 9.21
C ASP A 117 10.91 7.17 9.80
N GLY A 118 9.70 7.70 9.60
CA GLY A 118 9.29 9.03 10.07
C GLY A 118 8.24 9.04 11.18
N ASP A 119 7.81 7.86 11.65
CA ASP A 119 6.64 7.64 12.53
C ASP A 119 5.37 8.42 12.10
N ALA A 120 5.24 8.61 10.79
CA ALA A 120 4.19 9.42 10.18
C ALA A 120 3.05 8.53 9.68
N ILE A 121 1.82 9.03 9.75
CA ILE A 121 0.65 8.36 9.17
C ILE A 121 0.07 9.28 8.11
N TYR A 122 -0.18 8.71 6.95
CA TYR A 122 -0.69 9.41 5.79
C TYR A 122 -2.09 8.90 5.43
N GLY A 123 -2.97 9.85 5.12
CA GLY A 123 -4.28 9.58 4.54
C GLY A 123 -4.25 9.59 3.01
N ALA A 124 -5.42 9.40 2.40
CA ALA A 124 -5.58 9.27 0.95
C ALA A 124 -4.96 10.44 0.16
N GLU A 125 -5.29 11.69 0.50
CA GLU A 125 -4.81 12.85 -0.24
C GLU A 125 -3.28 12.97 -0.23
N GLN A 126 -2.66 12.77 0.93
CA GLN A 126 -1.20 12.82 1.08
C GLN A 126 -0.52 11.68 0.31
N LEU A 127 -1.11 10.49 0.32
CA LEU A 127 -0.57 9.34 -0.41
C LEU A 127 -0.73 9.48 -1.91
N ILE A 128 -1.85 10.04 -2.39
CA ILE A 128 -2.05 10.32 -3.81
C ILE A 128 -1.01 11.34 -4.29
N ASP A 129 -0.79 12.42 -3.55
CA ASP A 129 0.25 13.41 -3.88
C ASP A 129 1.65 12.79 -3.88
N LYS A 130 1.99 11.99 -2.86
CA LYS A 130 3.25 11.25 -2.79
C LYS A 130 3.41 10.32 -3.99
N ALA A 131 2.41 9.50 -4.29
CA ALA A 131 2.45 8.56 -5.41
C ALA A 131 2.62 9.27 -6.76
N ARG A 132 1.97 10.43 -6.97
CA ARG A 132 2.17 11.24 -8.19
C ARG A 132 3.59 11.78 -8.29
N LYS A 133 4.14 12.29 -7.19
CA LYS A 133 5.53 12.79 -7.16
C LYS A 133 6.54 11.68 -7.43
N THR A 134 6.37 10.51 -6.83
CA THR A 134 7.25 9.36 -7.06
C THR A 134 7.13 8.87 -8.51
N ALA A 135 5.90 8.74 -9.04
CA ALA A 135 5.69 8.31 -10.42
C ALA A 135 6.22 9.33 -11.45
N ALA A 136 6.21 10.63 -11.13
CA ALA A 136 6.77 11.67 -11.99
C ALA A 136 8.31 11.75 -11.94
N ALA A 137 8.94 11.03 -11.01
CA ALA A 137 10.39 10.94 -10.86
C ALA A 137 11.00 9.71 -11.57
N LEU A 138 10.18 8.92 -12.26
CA LEU A 138 10.57 7.82 -13.14
C LEU A 138 11.03 8.36 -14.50
#